data_AF-A0ABD0NLB2-F1
#
_entry.id   AF-A0ABD0NLB2-F1
#
_cell.length_a   1.000
_cell.length_b   1.000
_cell.length_c   1.000
_cell.angle_alpha   90.00
_cell.angle_beta   90.00
_cell.angle_gamma   90.00
#
_symmetry.space_group_name_H-M   'P 1'
#
loop_
_entity.id
_entity.type
_entity.pdbx_description
1 polymer ?
#
loop_
_entity_poly.entity_id
_entity_poly.type
_entity_poly.pdbx_seq_one_letter_code
_entity_poly.pdbx_strand_id
1 'polypeptide(L)'
;CASQSSWTAQASSQMAELKTQAAEKLPDPPEEILLPEGWKQTLPKEQHLWVSKALFSRDASGKLKLTEALQLWWSPPGPQLLYSQPPAFPDPFFHSRLFLWMPCHMWAYRLPCANPNCRRLGNYLRPCGLYNTVRRVLDMSGWYFMVTEYLECCSCRKKVAGWSQDILDQLDPIHREKFPAVLTYSQTPGKSAMSLYRHLCVRHKEKWLAQSAEYLTVLDKFQDLSAVTAKLPQMMPVPSPSLLLTVYAKDVLTRLGEMKARVTSIYGSILKMVSTKK
;
A
#
# COMPACT_ATOMS: atom_id res chain seq x y z
N CYS A 1 -34.67 -67.48 12.64
CA CYS A 1 -34.72 -66.12 12.06
C CYS A 1 -34.20 -64.99 12.96
N ALA A 2 -33.46 -65.24 14.06
CA ALA A 2 -33.03 -64.17 14.97
C ALA A 2 -31.54 -63.79 14.89
N SER A 3 -30.70 -64.57 14.19
CA SER A 3 -29.26 -64.28 14.10
C SER A 3 -28.89 -63.39 12.91
N GLN A 4 -29.63 -63.42 11.79
CA GLN A 4 -29.34 -62.59 10.61
C GLN A 4 -29.67 -61.11 10.80
N SER A 5 -30.58 -60.77 11.71
CA SER A 5 -30.99 -59.39 12.02
C SER A 5 -29.98 -58.60 12.86
N SER A 6 -29.10 -59.30 13.59
CA SER A 6 -28.07 -58.65 14.45
C SER A 6 -26.88 -58.16 13.63
N TRP A 7 -26.48 -58.91 12.59
CA TRP A 7 -25.33 -58.57 11.75
C TRP A 7 -25.59 -57.37 10.84
N THR A 8 -26.80 -57.23 10.33
CA THR A 8 -27.20 -56.10 9.46
C THR A 8 -27.31 -54.78 10.23
N ALA A 9 -27.68 -54.82 11.51
CA ALA A 9 -27.72 -53.65 12.39
C ALA A 9 -26.31 -53.17 12.78
N GLN A 10 -25.39 -54.09 13.12
CA GLN A 10 -24.00 -53.74 13.43
C GLN A 10 -23.22 -53.21 12.22
N ALA A 11 -23.43 -53.79 11.03
CA ALA A 11 -22.81 -53.31 9.80
C ALA A 11 -23.32 -51.90 9.40
N SER A 12 -24.61 -51.63 9.61
CA SER A 12 -25.20 -50.31 9.33
C SER A 12 -24.70 -49.24 10.31
N SER A 13 -24.49 -49.58 11.59
CA SER A 13 -23.93 -48.67 12.59
C SER A 13 -22.47 -48.35 12.32
N GLN A 14 -21.65 -49.36 11.97
CA GLN A 14 -20.24 -49.13 11.60
C GLN A 14 -20.09 -48.31 10.32
N MET A 15 -20.96 -48.52 9.32
CA MET A 15 -20.97 -47.68 8.11
C MET A 15 -21.45 -46.24 8.39
N ALA A 16 -22.27 -46.01 9.40
CA ALA A 16 -22.69 -44.66 9.82
C ALA A 16 -21.59 -43.93 10.60
N GLU A 17 -20.81 -44.64 11.44
CA GLU A 17 -19.66 -44.08 12.15
C GLU A 17 -18.47 -43.80 11.21
N LEU A 18 -18.22 -44.65 10.21
CA LEU A 18 -17.23 -44.39 9.15
C LEU A 18 -17.63 -43.23 8.24
N LYS A 19 -18.93 -43.03 7.98
CA LYS A 19 -19.44 -41.85 7.24
C LYS A 19 -19.36 -40.55 8.05
N THR A 20 -19.34 -40.63 9.38
CA THR A 20 -19.21 -39.46 10.25
C THR A 20 -17.75 -39.04 10.45
N GLN A 21 -16.80 -39.97 10.30
CA GLN A 21 -15.36 -39.68 10.31
C GLN A 21 -14.78 -39.28 8.94
N ALA A 22 -15.53 -39.50 7.86
CA ALA A 22 -15.20 -39.07 6.50
C ALA A 22 -16.00 -37.81 6.07
N ALA A 23 -16.37 -36.94 7.02
CA ALA A 23 -16.61 -35.54 6.71
C ALA A 23 -15.25 -34.86 6.47
N GLU A 24 -14.61 -35.30 5.38
CA GLU A 24 -13.53 -34.62 4.72
C GLU A 24 -13.98 -33.17 4.58
N LYS A 25 -13.35 -32.26 5.33
CA LYS A 25 -13.56 -30.81 5.13
C LYS A 25 -13.33 -30.59 3.64
N LEU A 26 -14.42 -30.35 2.92
CA LEU A 26 -14.37 -29.84 1.56
C LEU A 26 -13.34 -28.71 1.60
N PRO A 27 -12.28 -28.72 0.77
CA PRO A 27 -11.34 -27.60 0.74
C PRO A 27 -12.17 -26.34 0.59
N ASP A 28 -11.97 -25.37 1.49
CA ASP A 28 -12.65 -24.08 1.41
C ASP A 28 -12.59 -23.61 -0.05
N PRO A 29 -13.71 -23.17 -0.64
CA PRO A 29 -13.71 -22.71 -2.02
C PRO A 29 -12.57 -21.70 -2.18
N PRO A 30 -11.81 -21.76 -3.30
CA PRO A 30 -10.62 -20.95 -3.48
C PRO A 30 -10.93 -19.50 -3.13
N GLU A 31 -10.23 -19.00 -2.13
CA GLU A 31 -10.58 -17.76 -1.46
C GLU A 31 -10.64 -16.63 -2.49
N GLU A 32 -11.84 -16.06 -2.70
CA GLU A 32 -12.07 -15.17 -3.82
C GLU A 32 -11.32 -13.84 -3.61
N ILE A 33 -10.40 -13.51 -4.52
CA ILE A 33 -9.63 -12.27 -4.47
C ILE A 33 -10.47 -11.12 -5.04
N LEU A 34 -11.06 -10.34 -4.14
CA LEU A 34 -11.85 -9.14 -4.37
C LEU A 34 -10.95 -7.91 -4.57
N LEU A 35 -10.41 -7.77 -5.78
CA LEU A 35 -9.59 -6.60 -6.16
C LEU A 35 -10.00 -6.01 -7.50
N PRO A 36 -9.89 -4.67 -7.68
CA PRO A 36 -9.98 -4.05 -8.99
C PRO A 36 -8.94 -4.61 -9.96
N GLU A 37 -9.30 -4.74 -11.24
CA GLU A 37 -8.45 -5.39 -12.23
C GLU A 37 -7.08 -4.69 -12.42
N GLY A 38 -7.05 -3.35 -12.47
CA GLY A 38 -5.76 -2.65 -12.55
C GLY A 38 -4.90 -2.79 -11.30
N TRP A 39 -5.49 -3.07 -10.13
CA TRP A 39 -4.72 -3.37 -8.93
C TRP A 39 -4.10 -4.75 -9.02
N LYS A 40 -4.81 -5.76 -9.55
CA LYS A 40 -4.23 -7.09 -9.80
C LYS A 40 -3.00 -7.04 -10.71
N GLN A 41 -2.95 -6.08 -11.63
CA GLN A 41 -1.83 -5.88 -12.56
C GLN A 41 -0.64 -5.12 -11.95
N THR A 42 -0.86 -4.29 -10.92
CA THR A 42 0.14 -3.34 -10.42
C THR A 42 0.60 -3.61 -8.99
N LEU A 43 -0.23 -4.28 -8.20
CA LEU A 43 0.09 -4.79 -6.88
C LEU A 43 0.72 -6.19 -7.01
N PRO A 44 1.82 -6.50 -6.30
CA PRO A 44 2.38 -7.85 -6.29
C PRO A 44 1.39 -8.89 -5.74
N LYS A 45 1.41 -10.11 -6.30
CA LYS A 45 0.43 -11.18 -6.00
C LYS A 45 0.39 -11.54 -4.52
N GLU A 46 1.54 -11.48 -3.86
CA GLU A 46 1.71 -11.75 -2.44
C GLU A 46 0.80 -10.83 -1.61
N GLN A 47 0.59 -9.58 -2.05
CA GLN A 47 -0.24 -8.62 -1.32
C GLN A 47 -1.74 -8.77 -1.61
N HIS A 48 -2.14 -9.53 -2.63
CA HIS A 48 -3.51 -9.47 -3.15
C HIS A 48 -4.54 -9.89 -2.11
N LEU A 49 -4.27 -10.99 -1.41
CA LEU A 49 -5.23 -11.59 -0.49
C LEU A 49 -5.53 -10.69 0.71
N TRP A 50 -4.48 -10.20 1.38
CA TRP A 50 -4.69 -9.39 2.57
C TRP A 50 -5.27 -8.01 2.22
N VAL A 51 -4.88 -7.40 1.09
CA VAL A 51 -5.46 -6.13 0.62
C VAL A 51 -6.93 -6.31 0.27
N SER A 52 -7.28 -7.40 -0.43
CA SER A 52 -8.65 -7.78 -0.73
C SER A 52 -9.49 -7.83 0.55
N LYS A 53 -9.03 -8.58 1.55
CA LYS A 53 -9.73 -8.73 2.85
C LYS A 53 -9.81 -7.43 3.63
N ALA A 54 -8.77 -6.61 3.60
CA ALA A 54 -8.70 -5.38 4.38
C ALA A 54 -9.60 -4.27 3.81
N LEU A 55 -9.67 -4.16 2.48
CA LEU A 55 -10.30 -3.00 1.83
C LEU A 55 -11.65 -3.29 1.18
N PHE A 56 -11.94 -4.53 0.80
CA PHE A 56 -13.08 -4.80 -0.06
C PHE A 56 -14.04 -5.84 0.50
N SER A 57 -15.32 -5.60 0.24
CA SER A 57 -16.40 -6.56 0.43
C SER A 57 -17.29 -6.57 -0.82
N ARG A 58 -18.26 -7.50 -0.86
CA ARG A 58 -19.35 -7.44 -1.83
C ARG A 58 -20.53 -6.73 -1.21
N ASP A 59 -21.19 -5.86 -1.96
CA ASP A 59 -22.48 -5.30 -1.55
C ASP A 59 -23.63 -6.30 -1.80
N ALA A 60 -24.87 -5.93 -1.45
CA ALA A 60 -26.05 -6.77 -1.65
C ALA A 60 -26.32 -7.13 -3.13
N SER A 61 -25.77 -6.35 -4.07
CA SER A 61 -25.83 -6.63 -5.51
C SER A 61 -24.68 -7.51 -6.02
N GLY A 62 -23.79 -7.93 -5.12
CA GLY A 62 -22.59 -8.70 -5.45
C GLY A 62 -21.46 -7.85 -6.03
N LYS A 63 -21.60 -6.52 -6.10
CA LYS A 63 -20.57 -5.63 -6.64
C LYS A 63 -19.48 -5.36 -5.60
N LEU A 64 -18.25 -5.20 -6.08
CA LEU A 64 -17.11 -4.83 -5.25
C LEU A 64 -17.35 -3.46 -4.59
N LYS A 65 -17.34 -3.44 -3.26
CA LYS A 65 -17.53 -2.26 -2.41
C LYS A 65 -16.28 -2.05 -1.56
N LEU A 66 -15.81 -0.81 -1.49
CA LEU A 66 -14.74 -0.41 -0.58
C LEU A 66 -15.30 -0.31 0.85
N THR A 67 -14.49 -0.68 1.84
CA THR A 67 -14.80 -0.53 3.26
C THR A 67 -15.22 0.90 3.62
N GLU A 68 -16.18 1.05 4.54
CA GLU A 68 -16.72 2.35 4.95
C GLU A 68 -15.81 3.07 5.96
N ALA A 69 -15.16 2.31 6.84
CA ALA A 69 -14.23 2.83 7.84
C ALA A 69 -12.87 3.11 7.20
N LEU A 70 -12.80 4.18 6.41
CA LEU A 70 -11.58 4.58 5.73
C LEU A 70 -10.54 5.10 6.72
N GLN A 71 -9.35 4.51 6.67
CA GLN A 71 -8.16 4.99 7.36
C GLN A 71 -7.02 5.18 6.35
N LEU A 72 -6.06 6.04 6.72
CA LEU A 72 -4.92 6.36 5.86
C LEU A 72 -3.96 5.17 5.71
N TRP A 73 -3.69 4.44 6.80
CA TRP A 73 -2.72 3.36 6.82
C TRP A 73 -3.39 2.03 7.10
N TRP A 74 -3.12 1.05 6.26
CA TRP A 74 -3.57 -0.33 6.40
C TRP A 74 -2.36 -1.23 6.57
N SER A 75 -2.37 -2.01 7.65
CA SER A 75 -1.29 -2.96 7.96
C SER A 75 -1.70 -4.38 7.57
N PRO A 76 -0.77 -5.16 7.01
CA PRO A 76 -1.02 -6.58 6.79
C PRO A 76 -1.19 -7.31 8.14
N PRO A 77 -1.87 -8.47 8.16
CA PRO A 77 -2.06 -9.25 9.38
C PRO A 77 -0.75 -9.79 9.99
N GLY A 78 0.33 -9.85 9.19
CA GLY A 78 1.63 -10.37 9.62
C GLY A 78 1.66 -11.91 9.69
N PRO A 79 2.78 -12.46 10.19
CA PRO A 79 2.90 -13.90 10.42
C PRO A 79 1.99 -14.36 11.58
N GLN A 80 1.61 -15.63 11.56
CA GLN A 80 0.80 -16.23 12.62
C GLN A 80 1.65 -16.42 13.89
N LEU A 81 1.03 -16.27 15.06
CA LEU A 81 1.74 -16.49 16.33
C LEU A 81 2.09 -17.96 16.55
N LEU A 82 1.23 -18.87 16.08
CA LEU A 82 1.39 -20.31 16.20
C LEU A 82 1.20 -20.94 14.82
N TYR A 83 2.13 -21.80 14.44
CA TYR A 83 2.07 -22.59 13.23
C TYR A 83 1.89 -24.06 13.61
N SER A 84 0.84 -24.71 13.12
CA SER A 84 0.65 -26.16 13.25
C SER A 84 1.38 -26.95 12.16
N GLN A 85 1.75 -26.29 11.06
CA GLN A 85 2.50 -26.82 9.93
C GLN A 85 3.47 -25.74 9.41
N PRO A 86 4.55 -26.11 8.70
CA PRO A 86 5.44 -25.14 8.08
C PRO A 86 4.66 -24.17 7.19
N PRO A 87 4.91 -22.84 7.27
CA PRO A 87 4.29 -21.90 6.35
C PRO A 87 4.63 -22.26 4.91
N ALA A 88 3.60 -22.42 4.07
CA ALA A 88 3.77 -22.76 2.66
C ALA A 88 4.51 -21.67 1.85
N PHE A 89 4.37 -20.41 2.27
CA PHE A 89 4.97 -19.25 1.61
C PHE A 89 5.52 -18.26 2.65
N PRO A 90 6.58 -17.51 2.32
CA PRO A 90 7.14 -16.47 3.17
C PRO A 90 6.28 -15.20 3.24
N ASP A 91 5.28 -15.04 2.36
CA ASP A 91 4.53 -13.78 2.14
C ASP A 91 4.06 -13.06 3.42
N PRO A 92 3.49 -13.74 4.43
CA PRO A 92 3.04 -13.08 5.67
C PRO A 92 4.13 -12.28 6.40
N PHE A 93 5.39 -12.69 6.26
CA PHE A 93 6.56 -12.02 6.86
C PHE A 93 7.03 -10.81 6.04
N PHE A 94 6.74 -10.77 4.74
CA PHE A 94 7.25 -9.76 3.80
C PHE A 94 6.17 -8.82 3.24
N HIS A 95 4.92 -8.94 3.69
CA HIS A 95 3.87 -7.99 3.34
C HIS A 95 4.25 -6.55 3.71
N SER A 96 3.80 -5.62 2.88
CA SER A 96 4.06 -4.18 3.06
C SER A 96 2.77 -3.45 3.36
N ARG A 97 2.84 -2.34 4.10
CA ARG A 97 1.66 -1.53 4.40
C ARG A 97 1.08 -0.89 3.13
N LEU A 98 -0.19 -0.55 3.18
CA LEU A 98 -0.90 0.17 2.14
C LEU A 98 -1.35 1.53 2.68
N PHE A 99 -1.04 2.59 1.94
CA PHE A 99 -1.48 3.96 2.19
C PHE A 99 -2.65 4.30 1.26
N LEU A 100 -3.82 4.57 1.85
CA LEU A 100 -5.02 4.97 1.14
C LEU A 100 -5.19 6.48 1.24
N TRP A 101 -5.19 7.16 0.09
CA TRP A 101 -5.35 8.60 -0.01
C TRP A 101 -6.65 8.98 -0.72
N MET A 102 -7.70 9.26 0.04
CA MET A 102 -9.01 9.63 -0.54
C MET A 102 -9.57 10.88 0.16
N PRO A 103 -8.96 12.06 -0.02
CA PRO A 103 -9.34 13.26 0.72
C PRO A 103 -10.82 13.64 0.57
N CYS A 104 -11.44 13.41 -0.59
CA CYS A 104 -12.87 13.72 -0.77
C CYS A 104 -13.76 12.76 0.03
N HIS A 105 -13.44 11.47 0.05
CA HIS A 105 -14.22 10.48 0.79
C HIS A 105 -13.94 10.51 2.30
N MET A 106 -12.70 10.81 2.71
CA MET A 106 -12.27 10.82 4.11
C MET A 106 -12.66 12.12 4.83
N TRP A 107 -12.61 13.26 4.13
CA TRP A 107 -12.73 14.59 4.75
C TRP A 107 -13.72 15.52 4.03
N ALA A 108 -14.51 15.00 3.08
CA ALA A 108 -15.56 15.75 2.38
C ALA A 108 -15.08 17.04 1.68
N TYR A 109 -13.81 17.07 1.21
CA TYR A 109 -13.29 18.21 0.47
C TYR A 109 -14.08 18.51 -0.81
N ARG A 110 -14.33 19.80 -1.05
CA ARG A 110 -14.84 20.32 -2.33
C ARG A 110 -13.69 20.94 -3.09
N LEU A 111 -13.12 20.20 -4.04
CA LEU A 111 -11.90 20.58 -4.74
C LEU A 111 -12.21 21.28 -6.07
N PRO A 112 -11.94 22.60 -6.22
CA PRO A 112 -12.02 23.28 -7.51
C PRO A 112 -11.25 22.60 -8.64
N CYS A 113 -11.79 22.66 -9.85
CA CYS A 113 -11.06 22.22 -11.03
C CYS A 113 -9.78 23.07 -11.22
N ALA A 114 -8.67 22.44 -11.63
CA ALA A 114 -7.42 23.15 -11.95
C ALA A 114 -7.50 23.91 -13.29
N ASN A 115 -8.44 23.57 -14.19
CA ASN A 115 -8.64 24.32 -15.43
C ASN A 115 -9.16 25.74 -15.12
N PRO A 116 -8.49 26.82 -15.56
CA PRO A 116 -8.86 28.19 -15.22
C PRO A 116 -10.30 28.57 -15.61
N ASN A 117 -10.81 28.09 -16.74
CA ASN A 117 -12.18 28.38 -17.18
C ASN A 117 -13.18 27.69 -16.25
N CYS A 118 -12.95 26.42 -15.95
CA CYS A 118 -13.80 25.66 -15.04
C CYS A 118 -13.79 26.24 -13.63
N ARG A 119 -12.60 26.63 -13.13
CA ARG A 119 -12.42 27.24 -11.81
C ARG A 119 -13.20 28.55 -11.69
N ARG A 120 -13.08 29.44 -12.68
CA ARG A 120 -13.83 30.72 -12.73
C ARG A 120 -15.33 30.52 -12.72
N LEU A 121 -15.82 29.48 -13.39
CA LEU A 121 -17.23 29.09 -13.42
C LEU A 121 -17.68 28.32 -12.16
N GLY A 122 -16.82 28.18 -11.14
CA GLY A 122 -17.16 27.47 -9.90
C GLY A 122 -17.34 25.96 -10.07
N ASN A 123 -16.68 25.35 -11.06
CA ASN A 123 -16.75 23.89 -11.23
C ASN A 123 -15.79 23.17 -10.28
N TYR A 124 -16.28 22.09 -9.69
CA TYR A 124 -15.55 21.24 -8.76
C TYR A 124 -15.28 19.86 -9.36
N LEU A 125 -14.28 19.19 -8.82
CA LEU A 125 -14.00 17.80 -9.09
C LEU A 125 -14.90 16.90 -8.23
N ARG A 126 -15.42 15.84 -8.83
CA ARG A 126 -16.21 14.82 -8.15
C ARG A 126 -15.44 13.50 -8.11
N PRO A 127 -15.51 12.74 -7.02
CA PRO A 127 -14.96 11.39 -7.01
C PRO A 127 -15.65 10.50 -8.04
N CYS A 128 -14.87 9.73 -8.79
CA CYS A 128 -15.37 8.86 -9.85
C CYS A 128 -14.76 7.44 -9.82
N GLY A 129 -14.43 6.95 -8.63
CA GLY A 129 -13.90 5.60 -8.40
C GLY A 129 -12.44 5.57 -7.96
N LEU A 130 -11.85 4.37 -7.92
CA LEU A 130 -10.47 4.16 -7.49
C LEU A 130 -9.48 4.39 -8.64
N TYR A 131 -8.33 4.98 -8.33
CA TYR A 131 -7.22 5.08 -9.26
C TYR A 131 -6.74 3.69 -9.66
N ASN A 132 -6.57 3.44 -10.96
CA ASN A 132 -6.42 2.08 -11.46
C ASN A 132 -5.04 1.46 -11.15
N THR A 133 -4.06 2.27 -10.76
CA THR A 133 -2.68 1.84 -10.53
C THR A 133 -2.30 2.00 -9.08
N VAL A 134 -1.85 0.90 -8.47
CA VAL A 134 -1.17 0.94 -7.19
C VAL A 134 0.25 1.43 -7.41
N ARG A 135 0.68 2.45 -6.65
CA ARG A 135 2.06 2.93 -6.68
C ARG A 135 2.85 2.28 -5.56
N ARG A 136 4.11 1.98 -5.81
CA ARG A 136 5.07 1.58 -4.77
C ARG A 136 5.89 2.79 -4.37
N VAL A 137 6.01 3.05 -3.08
CA VAL A 137 6.69 4.23 -2.53
C VAL A 137 7.81 3.79 -1.59
N LEU A 138 8.96 4.45 -1.74
CA LEU A 138 10.15 4.20 -0.94
C LEU A 138 9.97 4.82 0.45
N ASP A 139 10.23 4.03 1.49
CA ASP A 139 10.25 4.45 2.89
C ASP A 139 11.66 4.22 3.48
N MET A 140 11.90 4.73 4.69
CA MET A 140 13.18 4.65 5.39
C MET A 140 13.66 3.22 5.62
N SER A 141 12.75 2.28 5.85
CA SER A 141 13.08 0.89 6.18
C SER A 141 12.53 -0.13 5.20
N GLY A 142 11.90 0.29 4.10
CA GLY A 142 11.34 -0.63 3.12
C GLY A 142 10.48 0.09 2.09
N TRP A 143 9.40 -0.57 1.70
CA TRP A 143 8.44 -0.06 0.74
C TRP A 143 7.04 -0.11 1.32
N TYR A 144 6.17 0.76 0.83
CA TYR A 144 4.72 0.64 1.01
C TYR A 144 4.02 0.86 -0.32
N PHE A 145 2.77 0.43 -0.38
CA PHE A 145 1.92 0.64 -1.54
C PHE A 145 1.01 1.84 -1.29
N MET A 146 0.74 2.62 -2.32
CA MET A 146 -0.10 3.81 -2.25
C MET A 146 -1.20 3.72 -3.29
N VAL A 147 -2.42 4.01 -2.85
CA VAL A 147 -3.64 4.02 -3.65
C VAL A 147 -4.44 5.28 -3.39
N THR A 148 -5.25 5.71 -4.35
CA THR A 148 -6.04 6.94 -4.26
C THR A 148 -7.33 6.84 -5.06
N GLU A 149 -8.18 7.85 -4.94
CA GLU A 149 -9.36 8.04 -5.77
C GLU A 149 -9.04 8.75 -7.10
N TYR A 150 -9.84 8.47 -8.13
CA TYR A 150 -9.97 9.34 -9.29
C TYR A 150 -10.97 10.46 -8.99
N LEU A 151 -10.59 11.67 -9.39
CA LEU A 151 -11.43 12.85 -9.33
C LEU A 151 -11.66 13.36 -10.77
N GLU A 152 -12.89 13.70 -11.12
CA GLU A 152 -13.27 14.15 -12.46
C GLU A 152 -14.03 15.48 -12.41
N CYS A 153 -13.68 16.41 -13.30
CA CYS A 153 -14.48 17.63 -13.50
C CYS A 153 -15.71 17.33 -14.36
N CYS A 154 -16.90 17.70 -13.91
CA CYS A 154 -18.12 17.50 -14.70
C CYS A 154 -18.16 18.34 -15.98
N SER A 155 -17.49 19.50 -16.00
CA SER A 155 -17.48 20.42 -17.15
C SER A 155 -16.45 20.02 -18.20
N CYS A 156 -15.16 19.96 -17.84
CA CYS A 156 -14.09 19.66 -18.82
C CYS A 156 -13.71 18.18 -18.92
N ARG A 157 -14.34 17.29 -18.13
CA ARG A 157 -14.09 15.83 -18.11
C ARG A 157 -12.65 15.43 -17.76
N LYS A 158 -11.81 16.37 -17.31
CA LYS A 158 -10.43 16.07 -16.88
C LYS A 158 -10.47 15.17 -15.65
N LYS A 159 -9.80 14.02 -15.74
CA LYS A 159 -9.56 13.08 -14.64
C LYS A 159 -8.19 13.33 -14.02
N VAL A 160 -8.13 13.37 -12.70
CA VAL A 160 -6.90 13.53 -11.92
C VAL A 160 -6.88 12.54 -10.76
N ALA A 161 -5.68 12.14 -10.34
CA ALA A 161 -5.50 11.33 -9.15
C ALA A 161 -5.58 12.22 -7.89
N GLY A 162 -6.13 11.71 -6.79
CA GLY A 162 -6.26 12.44 -5.52
C GLY A 162 -4.92 12.88 -4.91
N TRP A 163 -3.80 12.27 -5.28
CA TRP A 163 -2.45 12.68 -4.85
C TRP A 163 -1.78 13.69 -5.79
N SER A 164 -2.45 14.15 -6.87
CA SER A 164 -1.81 15.08 -7.80
C SER A 164 -1.47 16.40 -7.10
N GLN A 165 -0.39 17.07 -7.53
CA GLN A 165 0.10 18.28 -6.86
C GLN A 165 -0.98 19.37 -6.78
N ASP A 166 -1.73 19.58 -7.87
CA ASP A 166 -2.89 20.49 -7.91
C ASP A 166 -3.93 20.20 -6.81
N ILE A 167 -4.08 18.95 -6.40
CA ILE A 167 -5.01 18.54 -5.34
C ILE A 167 -4.39 18.76 -3.97
N LEU A 168 -3.14 18.33 -3.77
CA LEU A 168 -2.42 18.52 -2.51
C LEU A 168 -2.30 20.01 -2.14
N ASP A 169 -2.16 20.89 -3.13
CA ASP A 169 -2.10 22.35 -2.94
C ASP A 169 -3.44 22.99 -2.51
N GLN A 170 -4.56 22.26 -2.65
CA GLN A 170 -5.88 22.73 -2.25
C GLN A 170 -6.29 22.24 -0.85
N LEU A 171 -5.51 21.34 -0.24
CA LEU A 171 -5.78 20.84 1.10
C LEU A 171 -5.26 21.83 2.15
N ASP A 172 -5.90 21.85 3.32
CA ASP A 172 -5.37 22.59 4.45
C ASP A 172 -4.04 21.96 4.95
N PRO A 173 -3.19 22.73 5.65
CA PRO A 173 -1.88 22.26 6.07
C PRO A 173 -1.92 20.97 6.91
N ILE A 174 -2.92 20.81 7.78
CA ILE A 174 -3.03 19.69 8.72
C ILE A 174 -3.27 18.38 7.94
N HIS A 175 -4.17 18.41 6.96
CA HIS A 175 -4.43 17.24 6.13
C HIS A 175 -3.32 16.98 5.13
N ARG A 176 -2.74 18.03 4.53
CA ARG A 176 -1.61 17.90 3.62
C ARG A 176 -0.40 17.25 4.27
N GLU A 177 -0.10 17.57 5.53
CA GLU A 177 1.00 16.98 6.29
C GLU A 177 0.83 15.46 6.53
N LYS A 178 -0.40 14.95 6.50
CA LYS A 178 -0.67 13.51 6.59
C LYS A 178 -0.27 12.73 5.33
N PHE A 179 0.06 13.41 4.23
CA PHE A 179 0.52 12.76 3.01
C PHE A 179 2.02 12.37 3.10
N PRO A 180 2.37 11.08 3.12
CA PRO A 180 3.71 10.62 3.49
C PRO A 180 4.71 10.63 2.33
N ALA A 181 4.27 10.78 1.08
CA ALA A 181 5.13 10.66 -0.09
C ALA A 181 5.80 11.99 -0.47
N VAL A 182 6.25 12.76 0.52
CA VAL A 182 7.05 13.97 0.34
C VAL A 182 8.51 13.63 0.62
N LEU A 183 9.39 13.86 -0.36
CA LEU A 183 10.83 13.71 -0.12
C LEU A 183 11.33 14.83 0.79
N THR A 184 11.23 14.60 2.09
CA THR A 184 11.75 15.51 3.10
C THR A 184 13.25 15.28 3.23
N TYR A 185 14.05 15.87 2.34
CA TYR A 185 15.52 15.89 2.46
C TYR A 185 16.00 16.76 3.65
N SER A 186 15.09 17.34 4.43
CA SER A 186 15.34 18.56 5.19
C SER A 186 15.73 18.42 6.65
N GLN A 187 16.27 17.28 7.13
CA GLN A 187 16.61 17.17 8.57
C GLN A 187 18.00 16.64 8.93
N THR A 188 18.91 16.44 7.97
CA THR A 188 20.34 16.25 8.30
C THR A 188 21.21 17.16 7.45
N PRO A 189 21.56 18.35 7.96
CA PRO A 189 22.58 19.21 7.35
C PRO A 189 23.84 18.38 7.06
N GLY A 190 24.33 18.41 5.81
CA GLY A 190 25.60 17.80 5.42
C GLY A 190 25.58 16.36 4.86
N LYS A 191 24.42 15.70 4.74
CA LYS A 191 24.36 14.33 4.15
C LYS A 191 24.08 14.38 2.65
N SER A 192 25.06 14.04 1.81
CA SER A 192 24.89 13.91 0.35
C SER A 192 23.84 12.86 -0.03
N ALA A 193 23.33 12.90 -1.27
CA ALA A 193 22.45 11.85 -1.81
C ALA A 193 23.03 10.43 -1.64
N MET A 194 24.38 10.30 -1.66
CA MET A 194 25.06 9.04 -1.39
C MET A 194 24.96 8.61 0.07
N SER A 195 25.01 9.54 1.02
CA SER A 195 24.81 9.24 2.44
C SER A 195 23.39 8.75 2.71
N LEU A 196 22.38 9.41 2.12
CA LEU A 196 20.99 8.95 2.18
C LEU A 196 20.83 7.55 1.58
N TYR A 197 21.39 7.32 0.39
CA TYR A 197 21.37 6.01 -0.26
C TYR A 197 21.98 4.92 0.63
N ARG A 198 23.18 5.14 1.18
CA ARG A 198 23.83 4.18 2.08
C ARG A 198 22.96 3.88 3.30
N HIS A 199 22.38 4.92 3.89
CA HIS A 199 21.49 4.77 5.03
C HIS A 199 20.25 3.93 4.67
N LEU A 200 19.61 4.20 3.53
CA LEU A 200 18.48 3.41 3.04
C LEU A 200 18.89 1.96 2.79
N CYS A 201 20.04 1.70 2.16
CA CYS A 201 20.55 0.33 1.95
C CYS A 201 20.69 -0.43 3.26
N VAL A 202 21.29 0.19 4.28
CA VAL A 202 21.45 -0.43 5.60
C VAL A 202 20.08 -0.73 6.22
N ARG A 203 19.19 0.26 6.30
CA ARG A 203 17.86 0.10 6.93
C ARG A 203 16.96 -0.91 6.22
N HIS A 204 16.98 -0.94 4.89
CA HIS A 204 16.24 -1.92 4.09
C HIS A 204 16.80 -3.32 4.28
N LYS A 205 18.14 -3.47 4.30
CA LYS A 205 18.79 -4.76 4.51
C LYS A 205 18.54 -5.29 5.92
N GLU A 206 18.62 -4.44 6.94
CA GLU A 206 18.29 -4.79 8.33
C GLU A 206 16.86 -5.33 8.43
N LYS A 207 15.88 -4.62 7.86
CA LYS A 207 14.48 -5.07 7.90
C LYS A 207 14.30 -6.39 7.17
N TRP A 208 14.84 -6.52 5.96
CA TRP A 208 14.74 -7.75 5.17
C TRP A 208 15.39 -8.94 5.88
N LEU A 209 16.56 -8.74 6.52
CA LEU A 209 17.23 -9.77 7.32
C LEU A 209 16.41 -10.17 8.54
N ALA A 210 15.80 -9.21 9.25
CA ALA A 210 14.94 -9.50 10.39
C ALA A 210 13.72 -10.36 9.99
N GLN A 211 13.03 -9.98 8.90
CA GLN A 211 11.91 -10.74 8.35
C GLN A 211 12.33 -12.15 7.89
N SER A 212 13.51 -12.25 7.27
CA SER A 212 14.08 -13.54 6.85
C SER A 212 14.41 -14.43 8.04
N ALA A 213 15.03 -13.88 9.08
CA ALA A 213 15.39 -14.61 10.30
C ALA A 213 14.14 -15.11 11.03
N GLU A 214 13.09 -14.29 11.11
CA GLU A 214 11.81 -14.67 11.71
C GLU A 214 11.17 -15.85 10.97
N TYR A 215 11.10 -15.77 9.63
CA TYR A 215 10.60 -16.85 8.79
C TYR A 215 11.39 -18.15 8.96
N LEU A 216 12.72 -18.07 8.90
CA LEU A 216 13.60 -19.24 9.06
C LEU A 216 13.48 -19.86 10.46
N THR A 217 13.33 -19.04 11.50
CA THR A 217 13.10 -19.50 12.87
C THR A 217 11.79 -20.26 13.02
N VAL A 218 10.74 -19.85 12.29
CA VAL A 218 9.48 -20.60 12.26
C VAL A 218 9.66 -21.94 11.56
N LEU A 219 10.38 -21.98 10.43
CA LEU A 219 10.64 -23.22 9.70
C LEU A 219 11.48 -24.23 10.52
N ASP A 220 12.46 -23.74 11.27
CA ASP A 220 13.36 -24.57 12.09
C ASP A 220 12.61 -25.41 13.14
N LYS A 221 11.46 -24.93 13.63
CA LYS A 221 10.60 -25.65 14.59
C LYS A 221 10.07 -26.98 14.06
N PHE A 222 10.06 -27.19 12.74
CA PHE A 222 9.46 -28.37 12.13
C PHE A 222 10.45 -29.48 11.79
N GLN A 223 11.74 -29.34 12.16
CA GLN A 223 12.83 -30.35 12.20
C GLN A 223 13.16 -31.15 10.91
N ASP A 224 12.24 -31.30 9.95
CA ASP A 224 12.42 -31.99 8.66
C ASP A 224 12.72 -31.02 7.52
N LEU A 225 13.69 -30.12 7.73
CA LEU A 225 14.13 -29.14 6.73
C LEU A 225 14.84 -29.76 5.51
N SER A 226 15.19 -31.05 5.54
CA SER A 226 15.86 -31.72 4.42
C SER A 226 15.02 -31.74 3.13
N ALA A 227 13.69 -31.63 3.25
CA ALA A 227 12.77 -31.55 2.12
C ALA A 227 12.30 -30.11 1.80
N VAL A 228 12.38 -29.18 2.75
CA VAL A 228 11.89 -27.81 2.57
C VAL A 228 13.03 -26.90 2.13
N THR A 229 13.19 -26.73 0.81
CA THR A 229 14.05 -25.66 0.29
C THR A 229 13.39 -24.32 0.58
N ALA A 230 13.79 -23.68 1.69
CA ALA A 230 13.28 -22.37 2.08
C ALA A 230 13.65 -21.32 1.01
N LYS A 231 12.68 -20.91 0.19
CA LYS A 231 12.87 -19.87 -0.83
C LYS A 231 12.57 -18.50 -0.24
N LEU A 232 13.62 -17.78 0.16
CA LEU A 232 13.50 -16.40 0.61
C LEU A 232 13.15 -15.47 -0.57
N PRO A 233 12.24 -14.49 -0.37
CA PRO A 233 11.99 -13.45 -1.36
C PRO A 233 13.25 -12.61 -1.60
N GLN A 234 13.51 -12.24 -2.84
CA GLN A 234 14.60 -11.33 -3.17
C GLN A 234 14.33 -9.95 -2.56
N MET A 235 15.32 -9.37 -1.88
CA MET A 235 15.23 -8.00 -1.38
C MET A 235 15.07 -7.03 -2.55
N MET A 236 14.04 -6.18 -2.47
CA MET A 236 13.84 -5.13 -3.46
C MET A 236 14.98 -4.10 -3.42
N PRO A 237 15.57 -3.74 -4.57
CA PRO A 237 16.69 -2.82 -4.60
C PRO A 237 16.26 -1.39 -4.26
N VAL A 238 17.09 -0.69 -3.49
CA VAL A 238 16.94 0.74 -3.21
C VAL A 238 17.27 1.55 -4.48
N PRO A 239 16.52 2.61 -4.81
CA PRO A 239 16.82 3.50 -5.94
C PRO A 239 18.24 4.06 -5.89
N SER A 240 18.86 4.22 -7.06
CA SER A 240 20.22 4.76 -7.14
C SER A 240 20.31 6.19 -6.58
N PRO A 241 21.50 6.63 -6.12
CA PRO A 241 21.71 8.00 -5.64
C PRO A 241 21.30 9.07 -6.67
N SER A 242 21.56 8.84 -7.96
CA SER A 242 21.19 9.76 -9.05
C SER A 242 19.68 9.90 -9.19
N LEU A 243 18.92 8.80 -9.01
CA LEU A 243 17.47 8.83 -9.04
C LEU A 243 16.92 9.59 -7.82
N LEU A 244 17.45 9.33 -6.62
CA LEU A 244 17.08 10.06 -5.40
C LEU A 244 17.32 11.56 -5.56
N LEU A 245 18.47 11.96 -6.11
CA LEU A 245 18.80 13.36 -6.37
C LEU A 245 17.85 13.99 -7.40
N THR A 246 17.51 13.26 -8.46
CA THR A 246 16.59 13.73 -9.49
C THR A 246 15.19 14.00 -8.94
N VAL A 247 14.66 13.09 -8.11
CA VAL A 247 13.34 13.27 -7.50
C VAL A 247 13.38 14.43 -6.49
N TYR A 248 14.44 14.54 -5.69
CA TYR A 248 14.63 15.68 -4.78
C TYR A 248 14.70 17.02 -5.53
N ALA A 249 15.47 17.11 -6.60
CA ALA A 249 15.56 18.32 -7.41
C ALA A 249 14.19 18.73 -7.98
N LYS A 250 13.39 17.75 -8.44
CA LYS A 250 12.02 17.99 -8.90
C LYS A 250 11.11 18.51 -7.78
N ASP A 251 11.20 17.95 -6.57
CA ASP A 251 10.44 18.43 -5.40
C ASP A 251 10.85 19.85 -4.96
N VAL A 252 12.15 20.16 -4.95
CA VAL A 252 12.61 21.51 -4.64
C VAL A 252 12.09 22.52 -5.67
N LEU A 253 12.04 22.16 -6.95
CA LEU A 253 11.53 23.03 -8.00
C LEU A 253 10.05 23.37 -7.81
N THR A 254 9.21 22.44 -7.33
CA THR A 254 7.79 22.73 -7.07
C THR A 254 7.61 23.71 -5.90
N ARG A 255 8.53 23.70 -4.93
CA ARG A 255 8.50 24.55 -3.73
C ARG A 255 9.37 25.81 -3.84
N LEU A 256 9.97 26.05 -5.00
CA LEU A 256 10.93 27.14 -5.21
C LEU A 256 10.32 28.52 -4.91
N GLY A 257 9.03 28.72 -5.22
CA GLY A 257 8.32 29.96 -4.92
C GLY A 257 8.25 30.27 -3.42
N GLU A 258 7.82 29.29 -2.62
CA GLU A 258 7.80 29.39 -1.15
C GLU A 258 9.21 29.60 -0.60
N MET A 259 10.20 28.86 -1.11
CA MET A 259 11.57 28.94 -0.63
C MET A 259 12.17 30.33 -0.91
N LYS A 260 11.92 30.90 -2.10
CA LYS A 260 12.27 32.28 -2.44
C LYS A 260 11.57 33.26 -1.50
N ALA A 261 10.26 33.13 -1.32
CA ALA A 261 9.48 34.00 -0.44
C ALA A 261 10.00 33.97 1.00
N ARG A 262 10.34 32.78 1.52
CA ARG A 262 10.88 32.59 2.87
C ARG A 262 12.25 33.27 3.03
N VAL A 263 13.13 33.13 2.05
CA VAL A 263 14.42 33.85 2.04
C VAL A 263 14.18 35.36 1.99
N THR A 264 13.37 35.85 1.06
CA THR A 264 13.11 37.30 0.93
C THR A 264 12.34 37.89 2.12
N SER A 265 11.50 37.11 2.79
CA SER A 265 10.72 37.52 3.96
C SER A 265 11.58 37.59 5.23
N ILE A 266 12.56 36.70 5.39
CA ILE A 266 13.52 36.75 6.51
C ILE A 266 14.43 37.97 6.38
N TYR A 267 14.80 38.35 5.15
CA TYR A 267 15.72 39.47 4.91
C TYR A 267 15.03 40.81 4.59
N GLY A 268 13.69 40.86 4.59
CA GLY A 268 12.88 42.10 4.56
C GLY A 268 13.09 43.05 3.37
N SER A 269 13.97 42.73 2.43
CA SER A 269 14.34 43.59 1.32
C SER A 269 14.38 42.76 0.05
N ILE A 270 13.56 43.15 -0.93
CA ILE A 270 13.64 42.64 -2.29
C ILE A 270 15.07 42.91 -2.74
N LEU A 271 15.88 41.86 -2.92
CA LEU A 271 17.20 41.95 -3.52
C LEU A 271 17.03 42.50 -4.95
N LYS A 272 17.04 43.82 -5.10
CA LYS A 272 17.22 44.47 -6.40
C LYS A 272 18.65 44.15 -6.82
N MET A 273 18.81 43.13 -7.66
CA MET A 273 20.05 42.95 -8.41
C MET A 273 20.20 44.16 -9.34
N VAL A 274 21.01 45.14 -8.92
CA VAL A 274 21.35 46.27 -9.77
C VAL A 274 22.41 45.79 -10.75
N SER A 275 22.01 45.61 -12.01
CA SER A 275 22.90 45.31 -13.12
C SER A 275 23.84 46.49 -13.35
N THR A 276 25.11 46.37 -12.93
CA THR A 276 26.14 47.32 -13.36
C THR A 276 26.55 47.00 -14.79
N LYS A 277 25.88 47.63 -15.76
CA LYS A 277 26.52 47.89 -17.05
C LYS A 277 27.42 49.11 -16.87
N LYS A 278 28.72 48.93 -17.04
CA LYS A 278 29.64 49.97 -17.50
C LYS A 278 29.80 49.80 -19.00
#